data_AF-A0A962M3Q7-F1
#
_entry.id   AF-A0A962M3Q7-F1
#
_cell.length_a   1.000
_cell.length_b   1.000
_cell.length_c   1.000
_cell.angle_alpha   90.00
_cell.angle_beta   90.00
_cell.angle_gamma   90.00
#
_symmetry.space_group_name_H-M   'P 1'
#
loop_
_entity.id
_entity.type
_entity.pdbx_description
1 polymer ?
#
loop_
_entity_poly.entity_id
_entity_poly.type
_entity_poly.pdbx_seq_one_letter_code
_entity_poly.pdbx_strand_id
1 'polypeptide(L)'
;MKTYQLTRLVKSSLALVVLAACGNAHAVMPANEYACQVLTAGGNYALALIQANTPDEAIATAKSRRVFVADGIWSDAVEVVQCIDRPEGRFSDSAFQTVYEKTPL
;
A
#
# COMPACT_ATOMS: atom_id res chain seq x y z
N MET A 1 51.07 -55.88 -4.80
CA MET A 1 49.76 -55.47 -4.26
C MET A 1 49.29 -54.25 -5.05
N LYS A 2 48.21 -54.38 -5.82
CA LYS A 2 47.60 -53.30 -6.61
C LYS A 2 46.20 -53.06 -6.07
N THR A 3 45.93 -51.85 -5.59
CA THR A 3 44.64 -51.39 -5.09
C THR A 3 43.68 -51.20 -6.27
N TYR A 4 42.59 -51.98 -6.29
CA TYR A 4 41.56 -51.91 -7.30
C TYR A 4 40.34 -51.13 -6.78
N GLN A 5 39.97 -50.12 -7.58
CA GLN A 5 38.59 -49.71 -7.86
C GLN A 5 37.87 -48.93 -6.75
N LEU A 6 38.33 -47.69 -6.57
CA LEU A 6 37.46 -46.54 -6.30
C LEU A 6 36.43 -46.38 -7.45
N THR A 7 35.27 -45.81 -7.11
CA THR A 7 34.29 -45.20 -8.03
C THR A 7 33.42 -46.13 -8.88
N ARG A 8 32.49 -46.85 -8.25
CA ARG A 8 31.22 -47.16 -8.92
C ARG A 8 30.07 -47.09 -7.92
N LEU A 9 29.02 -46.36 -8.33
CA LEU A 9 27.65 -46.39 -7.81
C LEU A 9 27.38 -45.61 -6.51
N VAL A 10 27.54 -44.29 -6.55
CA VAL A 10 26.72 -43.37 -5.74
C VAL A 10 26.19 -42.27 -6.67
N LYS A 11 25.41 -42.66 -7.67
CA LYS A 11 24.70 -41.74 -8.57
C LYS A 11 23.28 -42.24 -8.76
N SER A 12 22.47 -42.14 -7.72
CA SER A 12 21.01 -42.10 -7.82
C SER A 12 20.46 -41.81 -6.43
N SER A 13 19.50 -40.90 -6.34
CA SER A 13 18.79 -40.48 -5.12
C SER A 13 19.37 -39.27 -4.38
N LEU A 14 19.56 -38.13 -5.06
CA LEU A 14 19.13 -36.87 -4.45
C LEU A 14 17.74 -36.56 -5.01
N ALA A 15 16.73 -37.09 -4.31
CA ALA A 15 15.35 -36.73 -4.52
C ALA A 15 15.21 -35.23 -4.26
N LEU A 16 14.70 -34.54 -5.28
CA LEU A 16 14.39 -33.13 -5.30
C LEU A 16 13.22 -32.89 -4.31
N VAL A 17 13.52 -32.58 -3.05
CA VAL A 17 12.53 -32.14 -2.05
C VAL A 17 12.81 -30.68 -1.72
N VAL A 18 12.41 -29.79 -2.63
CA VAL A 18 12.35 -28.33 -2.37
C VAL A 18 10.99 -27.83 -2.87
N LEU A 19 9.91 -28.22 -2.18
CA LEU A 19 8.54 -27.79 -2.50
C LEU A 19 7.76 -27.33 -1.27
N ALA A 20 8.39 -27.16 -0.11
CA ALA A 20 7.70 -26.90 1.16
C ALA A 20 8.05 -25.56 1.81
N ALA A 21 8.35 -24.53 1.01
CA ALA A 21 8.56 -23.17 1.52
C ALA A 21 7.75 -22.12 0.73
N CYS A 22 6.53 -22.46 0.32
CA CYS A 22 5.51 -21.44 0.08
C CYS A 22 4.98 -20.99 1.45
N GLY A 23 5.81 -20.25 2.19
CA GLY A 23 5.36 -19.55 3.38
C GLY A 23 4.26 -18.57 2.94
N ASN A 24 3.11 -18.63 3.60
CA ASN A 24 2.03 -17.68 3.36
C ASN A 24 2.56 -16.27 3.68
N ALA A 25 2.93 -15.51 2.66
CA ALA A 25 3.16 -14.08 2.79
C ALA A 25 1.80 -13.43 3.03
N HIS A 26 1.33 -13.46 4.27
CA HIS A 26 0.18 -12.68 4.70
C HIS A 26 0.61 -11.21 4.66
N ALA A 27 0.13 -10.47 3.66
CA ALA A 27 0.21 -9.03 3.69
C ALA A 27 -0.59 -8.56 4.90
N VAL A 28 0.11 -8.07 5.93
CA VAL A 28 -0.52 -7.43 7.07
C VAL A 28 -1.14 -6.14 6.55
N MET A 29 -2.46 -6.10 6.45
CA MET A 29 -3.14 -4.85 6.11
C MET A 29 -2.97 -3.86 7.27
N PRO A 30 -2.65 -2.58 7.00
CA PRO A 30 -2.56 -1.59 8.05
C PRO A 30 -3.87 -1.49 8.83
N ALA A 31 -3.76 -1.30 10.14
CA ALA A 31 -4.93 -1.32 11.03
C ALA A 31 -5.79 -0.05 10.93
N ASN A 32 -5.21 1.07 10.50
CA ASN A 32 -5.88 2.37 10.51
C ASN A 32 -6.18 2.83 9.09
N GLU A 33 -7.23 3.65 8.98
CA GLU A 33 -7.64 4.28 7.74
C GLU A 33 -7.64 5.80 7.91
N TYR A 34 -7.09 6.48 6.91
CA TYR A 34 -6.93 7.92 6.85
C TYR A 34 -7.64 8.48 5.64
N ALA A 35 -8.30 9.62 5.83
CA ALA A 35 -8.77 10.47 4.74
C ALA A 35 -7.83 11.67 4.62
N CYS A 36 -7.26 11.87 3.45
CA CYS A 36 -6.36 12.97 3.16
C CYS A 36 -6.96 13.92 2.12
N GLN A 37 -7.03 15.20 2.47
CA GLN A 37 -7.26 16.29 1.55
C GLN A 37 -5.94 16.62 0.86
N VAL A 38 -5.90 16.49 -0.46
CA VAL A 38 -4.71 16.78 -1.27
C VAL A 38 -5.00 17.86 -2.28
N LEU A 39 -3.99 18.68 -2.58
CA LEU A 39 -3.98 19.57 -3.73
C LEU A 39 -3.38 18.81 -4.91
N THR A 40 -4.03 18.90 -6.06
CA THR A 40 -3.58 18.27 -7.30
C THR A 40 -2.79 19.24 -8.17
N ALA A 41 -2.03 18.73 -9.14
CA ALA A 41 -1.29 19.56 -10.09
C ALA A 41 -2.17 20.54 -10.88
N GLY A 42 -3.46 20.21 -11.05
CA GLY A 42 -4.47 21.08 -11.67
C GLY A 42 -5.03 22.18 -10.76
N GLY A 43 -4.57 22.27 -9.50
CA GLY A 43 -5.04 23.25 -8.52
C GLY A 43 -6.35 22.89 -7.82
N ASN A 44 -6.87 21.68 -8.05
CA ASN A 44 -8.10 21.20 -7.42
C ASN A 44 -7.80 20.40 -6.14
N TYR A 45 -8.71 20.49 -5.16
CA TYR A 45 -8.67 19.61 -3.99
C TYR A 45 -9.31 18.26 -4.30
N ALA A 46 -8.70 17.18 -3.80
CA ALA A 46 -9.19 15.82 -3.96
C ALA A 46 -9.09 15.04 -2.64
N LEU A 47 -9.89 13.98 -2.54
CA LEU A 47 -9.90 13.05 -1.40
C LEU A 47 -9.06 11.82 -1.72
N ALA A 48 -8.11 11.49 -0.85
CA ALA A 48 -7.36 10.25 -0.90
C ALA A 48 -7.66 9.41 0.35
N LEU A 49 -8.14 8.18 0.15
CA LEU A 49 -8.29 7.19 1.23
C LEU A 49 -7.07 6.29 1.30
N ILE A 50 -6.46 6.24 2.48
CA ILE A 50 -5.18 5.58 2.70
C ILE A 50 -5.29 4.66 3.91
N GLN A 51 -4.87 3.39 3.74
CA GLN A 51 -4.59 2.53 4.88
C GLN A 51 -3.12 2.71 5.27
N ALA A 52 -2.86 3.00 6.53
CA ALA A 52 -1.52 3.19 7.06
C ALA A 52 -1.50 2.85 8.56
N ASN A 53 -0.31 2.57 9.11
CA ASN A 53 -0.17 2.31 10.53
C ASN A 53 -0.02 3.60 11.34
N THR A 54 0.43 4.68 10.68
CA THR A 54 0.68 5.98 11.29
C THR A 54 0.18 7.12 10.40
N PRO A 55 -0.12 8.30 10.98
CA PRO A 55 -0.48 9.48 10.20
C PRO A 55 0.62 9.91 9.21
N ASP A 56 1.89 9.81 9.60
CA ASP A 56 3.03 10.18 8.74
C ASP A 56 3.14 9.28 7.50
N GLU A 57 2.91 7.97 7.68
CA GLU A 57 2.83 7.01 6.58
C GLU A 57 1.66 7.31 5.64
N ALA A 58 0.51 7.73 6.19
CA ALA A 58 -0.63 8.13 5.39
C ALA A 58 -0.33 9.35 4.52
N ILE A 59 0.30 10.38 5.11
CA ILE A 59 0.73 11.60 4.40
C ILE A 59 1.74 11.25 3.30
N ALA A 60 2.74 10.43 3.60
CA ALA A 60 3.74 10.01 2.62
C ALA A 60 3.11 9.28 1.44
N THR A 61 2.18 8.36 1.72
CA THR A 61 1.47 7.57 0.71
C THR A 61 0.52 8.45 -0.13
N ALA A 62 -0.14 9.43 0.49
CA ALA A 62 -1.03 10.36 -0.19
C ALA A 62 -0.28 11.23 -1.22
N LYS A 63 0.96 11.66 -0.91
CA LYS A 63 1.80 12.45 -1.83
C LYS A 63 2.20 11.69 -3.09
N SER A 64 2.37 10.38 -3.01
CA SER A 64 2.84 9.56 -4.14
C SER A 64 1.71 8.99 -5.00
N ARG A 65 0.44 9.33 -4.72
CA ARG A 65 -0.72 8.72 -5.38
C ARG A 65 -1.32 9.61 -6.46
N ARG A 66 -1.83 8.94 -7.50
CA ARG A 66 -2.86 9.50 -8.36
C ARG A 66 -4.18 9.46 -7.61
N VAL A 67 -4.84 10.61 -7.53
CA VAL A 67 -6.09 10.80 -6.82
C VAL A 67 -7.21 11.08 -7.81
N PHE A 68 -8.40 10.58 -7.47
CA PHE A 68 -9.60 10.82 -8.25
C PHE A 68 -10.18 12.18 -7.87
N VAL A 69 -10.30 13.06 -8.86
CA VAL A 69 -10.88 14.39 -8.70
C VAL A 69 -12.36 14.32 -9.04
N ALA A 70 -13.18 15.17 -8.42
CA ALA A 70 -14.65 15.15 -8.54
C ALA A 70 -15.18 15.31 -9.98
N ASP A 71 -14.36 15.76 -10.93
CA ASP A 71 -14.67 15.90 -12.35
C ASP A 71 -14.44 14.61 -13.16
N GLY A 72 -14.10 13.50 -12.51
CA GLY A 72 -13.83 12.23 -13.18
C GLY A 72 -12.40 12.08 -13.71
N ILE A 73 -11.52 13.04 -13.40
CA ILE A 73 -10.14 13.05 -13.87
C ILE A 73 -9.22 12.51 -12.77
N TRP A 74 -8.26 11.68 -13.17
CA TRP A 74 -7.16 11.28 -12.30
C TRP A 74 -6.04 12.31 -12.38
N SER A 75 -5.61 12.83 -11.25
CA SER A 75 -4.52 13.81 -11.17
C SER A 75 -3.48 13.40 -10.14
N ASP A 76 -2.25 13.84 -10.32
CA ASP A 76 -1.17 13.63 -9.36
C ASP A 76 -1.36 14.58 -8.17
N ALA A 77 -1.24 14.03 -6.96
CA ALA A 77 -1.18 14.84 -5.75
C ALA A 77 0.16 15.60 -5.72
N VAL A 78 0.11 16.92 -5.55
CA VAL A 78 1.31 17.76 -5.40
C VAL A 78 1.56 18.16 -3.95
N GLU A 79 0.50 18.25 -3.16
CA GLU A 79 0.58 18.61 -1.75
C GLU A 79 -0.52 17.89 -0.95
N VAL A 80 -0.20 17.54 0.30
CA VAL A 80 -1.19 17.06 1.27
C VAL A 80 -1.51 18.22 2.19
N VAL A 81 -2.75 18.67 2.17
CA VAL A 81 -3.24 19.79 3.00
C VAL A 81 -3.46 19.30 4.43
N GLN A 82 -4.17 18.18 4.56
CA GLN A 82 -4.51 17.60 5.86
C GLN A 82 -4.82 16.11 5.69
N CYS A 83 -4.44 15.30 6.67
CA CYS A 83 -4.96 13.95 6.84
C CYS A 83 -5.67 13.86 8.19
N ILE A 84 -6.75 13.07 8.23
CA ILE A 84 -7.54 12.80 9.43
C ILE A 84 -7.71 11.29 9.60
N ASP A 85 -7.75 10.83 10.84
CA ASP A 85 -8.11 9.45 11.17
C ASP A 85 -9.61 9.22 10.87
N ARG A 86 -9.94 8.16 10.14
CA ARG A 86 -11.34 7.74 9.95
C ARG A 86 -11.76 6.74 11.03
N PRO A 87 -13.05 6.74 11.45
CA PRO A 87 -14.14 7.61 10.99
C PRO A 87 -14.29 8.92 11.79
N GLU A 88 -13.48 9.14 12.81
CA GLU A 88 -13.75 10.13 13.86
C GLU A 88 -13.26 11.56 13.53
N GLY A 89 -12.22 11.67 12.70
CA GLY A 89 -11.59 12.93 12.35
C GLY A 89 -12.43 13.82 11.45
N ARG A 90 -12.08 15.11 11.42
CA ARG A 90 -12.74 16.13 10.58
C ARG A 90 -11.73 17.07 9.95
N PHE A 91 -11.96 17.40 8.69
CA PHE A 91 -11.18 18.41 7.98
C PHE A 91 -11.45 19.80 8.54
N SER A 92 -10.40 20.62 8.61
CA SER A 92 -10.53 22.03 9.01
C SER A 92 -11.24 22.88 7.98
N ASP A 93 -11.15 22.48 6.70
CA ASP A 93 -11.92 23.07 5.61
C ASP A 93 -13.37 22.55 5.65
N SER A 94 -14.30 23.41 6.03
CA SER A 94 -15.72 23.06 6.16
C SER A 94 -16.39 22.73 4.83
N ALA A 95 -15.95 23.35 3.73
CA ALA A 95 -16.45 23.05 2.41
C ALA A 95 -16.01 21.66 1.98
N PHE A 96 -14.72 21.34 2.17
CA PHE A 96 -14.19 20.01 1.89
C PHE A 96 -14.80 18.94 2.80
N GLN A 97 -14.98 19.23 4.09
CA GLN A 97 -15.66 18.33 5.04
C GLN A 97 -17.05 17.95 4.56
N THR A 98 -17.81 18.91 4.03
CA THR A 98 -19.16 18.65 3.48
C THR A 98 -19.12 17.71 2.27
N VAL A 99 -18.10 17.81 1.42
CA VAL A 99 -17.90 16.91 0.28
C VAL A 99 -17.52 15.51 0.76
N TYR A 100 -16.59 15.42 1.71
CA TYR A 100 -16.16 14.17 2.32
C TYR A 100 -17.35 13.39 2.93
N GLU A 101 -18.20 14.06 3.71
CA GLU A 101 -19.40 13.45 4.32
C GLU A 101 -20.45 12.97 3.32
N LYS A 102 -20.46 13.54 2.11
CA LYS A 102 -21.38 13.15 1.02
C LYS A 102 -20.79 12.12 0.07
N THR A 103 -19.49 11.87 0.15
CA THR A 103 -18.84 10.89 -0.70
C THR A 103 -19.21 9.50 -0.18
N PRO A 104 -19.74 8.61 -1.04
CA PRO A 104 -19.91 7.21 -0.66
C PRO A 104 -18.53 6.56 -0.57
N LEU A 105 -18.15 6.09 0.63
CA LEU A 105 -16.84 5.52 0.95
C LEU A 105 -16.97 4.03 1.27
#